data_AF-A0A661MFU0-F1
#
_entry.id   AF-A0A661MFU0-F1
#
_cell.length_a   1.000
_cell.length_b   1.000
_cell.length_c   1.000
_cell.angle_alpha   90.00
_cell.angle_beta   90.00
_cell.angle_gamma   90.00
#
_symmetry.space_group_name_H-M   'P 1'
#
loop_
_entity.id
_entity.type
_entity.pdbx_description
1 polymer ?
#
loop_
_entity_poly.entity_id
_entity_poly.type
_entity_poly.pdbx_seq_one_letter_code
_entity_poly.pdbx_strand_id
1 'polypeptide(L)'
;MGKVTHELISLISKQIQDHGIVVWYDPEGVYQNLVRDLSLHETTIFIYNGSFLELRWQLEPFLEFVDEEGKINSNPDVPPKVLIYVPMSPSDTNHALVEVEKAGVVMAPGASPWQRNTRLRVIAERVFKKIAPPEQVKEIVSDVEAGKLALEDLDQLAHADEEISTLKLIFDTTVPKELALKFLCQEEFDPKIAEKDALPELGRLFQSEFGISVSTGGSMEKVRAEFAQSLLLAELAIKVEEGGDATGQLSSIPVPQNQQQRKNLLDLCDTWRNRLDLREKYASFAYA
;
A
#
# COMPACT_ATOMS: atom_id res chain seq x y z
N MET A 1 13.90 -2.88 5.01
CA MET A 1 13.26 -3.67 3.93
C MET A 1 11.99 -4.28 4.47
N GLY A 2 10.86 -4.17 3.78
CA GLY A 2 9.60 -4.74 4.25
C GLY A 2 9.40 -6.21 3.89
N LYS A 3 8.36 -6.82 4.48
CA LYS A 3 8.09 -8.26 4.35
C LYS A 3 7.72 -8.64 2.91
N VAL A 4 7.13 -7.74 2.13
CA VAL A 4 6.76 -7.98 0.72
C VAL A 4 8.00 -7.94 -0.16
N THR A 5 8.85 -6.94 0.02
CA THR A 5 10.16 -6.87 -0.63
C THR A 5 11.01 -8.09 -0.28
N HIS A 6 11.02 -8.53 0.98
CA HIS A 6 11.79 -9.70 1.40
C HIS A 6 11.30 -11.00 0.75
N GLU A 7 10.00 -11.21 0.63
CA GLU A 7 9.45 -12.38 -0.06
C GLU A 7 9.80 -12.37 -1.56
N LEU A 8 9.76 -11.20 -2.22
CA LEU A 8 10.20 -11.07 -3.62
C LEU A 8 11.70 -11.38 -3.78
N ILE A 9 12.56 -10.81 -2.94
CA ILE A 9 14.01 -11.07 -2.94
C ILE A 9 14.29 -12.55 -2.71
N SER A 10 13.56 -13.20 -1.81
CA SER A 10 13.67 -14.63 -1.53
C SER A 10 13.30 -15.48 -2.75
N LEU A 11 12.24 -15.12 -3.46
CA LEU A 11 11.84 -15.79 -4.71
C LEU A 11 12.93 -15.66 -5.78
N ILE A 12 13.43 -14.45 -6.02
CA ILE A 12 14.49 -14.18 -7.00
C ILE A 12 15.76 -14.94 -6.63
N SER A 13 16.20 -14.87 -5.37
CA SER A 13 17.40 -15.57 -4.88
C SER A 13 17.29 -17.08 -5.09
N LYS A 14 16.11 -17.64 -4.86
CA LYS A 14 15.87 -19.07 -5.11
C LYS A 14 15.94 -19.42 -6.59
N GLN A 15 15.38 -18.60 -7.47
CA GLN A 15 15.49 -18.82 -8.92
C GLN A 15 16.95 -18.72 -9.40
N ILE A 16 17.73 -17.79 -8.87
CA ILE A 16 19.17 -17.66 -9.15
C ILE A 16 19.93 -18.89 -8.64
N GLN A 17 19.60 -19.41 -7.46
CA GLN A 17 20.25 -20.61 -6.92
C GLN A 17 19.92 -21.86 -7.72
N ASP A 18 18.67 -22.01 -8.17
CA ASP A 18 18.19 -23.20 -8.89
C ASP A 18 18.60 -23.19 -10.37
N HIS A 19 18.68 -22.01 -11.01
CA HIS A 19 18.86 -21.86 -12.46
C HIS A 19 20.09 -21.04 -12.88
N GLY A 20 20.76 -20.34 -11.96
CA GLY A 20 21.88 -19.44 -12.24
C GLY A 20 21.45 -18.10 -12.80
N ILE A 21 21.00 -18.13 -14.06
CA ILE A 21 20.63 -16.92 -14.82
C ILE A 21 19.12 -16.69 -14.70
N VAL A 22 18.74 -15.49 -14.28
CA VAL A 22 17.34 -15.06 -14.15
C VAL A 22 17.11 -13.80 -14.96
N VAL A 23 16.17 -13.85 -15.90
CA VAL A 23 15.67 -12.66 -16.62
C VAL A 23 14.37 -12.22 -15.97
N TRP A 24 14.35 -11.04 -15.40
CA TRP A 24 13.20 -10.45 -14.72
C TRP A 24 12.62 -9.29 -15.55
N TYR A 25 11.41 -9.51 -16.05
CA TYR A 25 10.61 -8.50 -16.74
C TYR A 25 9.66 -7.79 -15.79
N ASP A 26 9.62 -6.46 -15.87
CA ASP A 26 8.74 -5.60 -15.10
C ASP A 26 8.12 -4.51 -16.00
N PRO A 27 7.09 -4.87 -16.80
CA PRO A 27 6.44 -3.93 -17.71
C PRO A 27 5.77 -2.74 -17.01
N GLU A 28 5.37 -2.90 -15.76
CA GLU A 28 4.69 -1.85 -14.97
C GLU A 28 5.70 -0.94 -14.26
N GLY A 29 6.99 -1.30 -14.25
CA GLY A 29 8.06 -0.50 -13.62
C GLY A 29 7.96 -0.39 -12.10
N VAL A 30 7.17 -1.26 -11.46
CA VAL A 30 6.89 -1.25 -10.02
C VAL A 30 8.16 -1.42 -9.20
N TYR A 31 9.15 -2.13 -9.72
CA TYR A 31 10.35 -2.52 -8.99
C TYR A 31 11.60 -1.73 -9.38
N GLN A 32 11.49 -0.71 -10.22
CA GLN A 32 12.65 0.06 -10.69
C GLN A 32 13.48 0.67 -9.54
N ASN A 33 12.80 1.24 -8.55
CA ASN A 33 13.46 1.82 -7.38
C ASN A 33 14.14 0.74 -6.53
N LEU A 34 13.46 -0.40 -6.33
CA LEU A 34 13.99 -1.52 -5.58
C LEU A 34 15.28 -2.08 -6.20
N VAL A 35 15.30 -2.26 -7.53
CA VAL A 35 16.43 -2.88 -8.24
C VAL A 35 17.70 -2.02 -8.19
N ARG A 36 17.56 -0.69 -8.10
CA ARG A 36 18.71 0.23 -7.98
C ARG A 36 19.46 0.06 -6.67
N ASP A 37 18.72 -0.21 -5.59
CA ASP A 37 19.28 -0.40 -4.24
C ASP A 37 19.46 -1.89 -3.89
N LEU A 38 19.14 -2.79 -4.81
CA LEU A 38 19.19 -4.22 -4.59
C LEU A 38 20.64 -4.72 -4.62
N SER A 39 21.07 -5.33 -3.53
CA SER A 39 22.32 -6.09 -3.47
C SER A 39 22.03 -7.54 -3.10
N LEU A 40 22.40 -8.47 -3.98
CA LEU A 40 22.29 -9.91 -3.76
C LEU A 40 23.68 -10.52 -3.54
N HIS A 41 23.80 -11.47 -2.63
CA HIS A 41 25.08 -12.11 -2.33
C HIS A 41 25.59 -12.89 -3.55
N GLU A 42 26.84 -12.62 -3.95
CA GLU A 42 27.54 -13.29 -5.05
C GLU A 42 26.77 -13.28 -6.39
N THR A 43 25.89 -12.30 -6.60
CA THR A 43 25.07 -12.22 -7.82
C THR A 43 25.38 -10.93 -8.57
N THR A 44 25.64 -11.04 -9.86
CA THR A 44 25.80 -9.88 -10.74
C THR A 44 24.43 -9.43 -11.24
N ILE A 45 24.11 -8.15 -11.05
CA ILE A 45 22.82 -7.57 -11.47
C ILE A 45 23.07 -6.68 -12.68
N PHE A 46 22.39 -6.98 -13.79
CA PHE A 46 22.37 -6.15 -15.00
C PHE A 46 21.02 -5.48 -15.13
N ILE A 47 21.03 -4.16 -15.34
CA ILE A 47 19.83 -3.35 -15.51
C ILE A 47 19.81 -2.85 -16.94
N TYR A 48 18.70 -3.07 -17.65
CA TYR A 48 18.53 -2.51 -18.98
C TYR A 48 18.52 -0.97 -18.94
N ASN A 49 19.48 -0.36 -19.63
CA ASN A 49 19.68 1.09 -19.72
C ASN A 49 19.44 1.64 -21.14
N GLY A 50 18.52 1.06 -21.91
CA GLY A 50 18.13 1.58 -23.23
C GLY A 50 18.82 0.93 -24.45
N SER A 51 19.82 0.05 -24.23
CA SER A 51 20.50 -0.68 -25.31
C SER A 51 20.59 -2.17 -25.02
N PHE A 52 19.93 -2.99 -25.84
CA PHE A 52 20.06 -4.45 -25.74
C PHE A 52 21.43 -4.95 -26.23
N LEU A 53 22.09 -4.22 -27.13
CA LEU A 53 23.42 -4.61 -27.61
C LEU A 53 24.48 -4.47 -26.51
N GLU A 54 24.41 -3.38 -25.76
CA GLU A 54 25.30 -3.16 -24.61
C GLU A 54 25.04 -4.21 -23.52
N LEU A 55 23.77 -4.46 -23.20
CA LEU A 55 23.39 -5.48 -22.24
C LEU A 55 23.88 -6.88 -22.66
N ARG A 56 23.76 -7.24 -23.94
CA ARG A 56 24.24 -8.53 -24.45
C ARG A 56 25.76 -8.64 -24.38
N TRP A 57 26.49 -7.60 -24.77
CA TRP A 57 27.94 -7.58 -24.67
C TRP A 57 28.42 -7.78 -23.23
N GLN A 58 27.73 -7.17 -22.25
CA GLN A 58 28.02 -7.39 -20.83
C GLN A 58 27.70 -8.81 -20.34
N LEU A 59 26.75 -9.49 -20.99
CA LEU A 59 26.32 -10.85 -20.66
C LEU A 59 27.15 -11.95 -21.34
N GLU A 60 27.88 -11.64 -22.42
CA GLU A 60 28.70 -12.60 -23.16
C GLU A 60 29.61 -13.44 -22.26
N PRO A 61 30.38 -12.88 -21.30
CA PRO A 61 31.26 -13.68 -20.43
C PRO A 61 30.53 -14.69 -19.54
N PHE A 62 29.22 -14.50 -19.31
CA PHE A 62 28.39 -15.39 -18.49
C PHE A 62 27.67 -16.46 -19.33
N LEU A 63 27.59 -16.27 -20.65
CA LEU A 63 26.99 -17.21 -21.58
C LEU A 63 28.05 -18.07 -22.28
N GLU A 64 29.30 -17.60 -22.33
CA GLU A 64 30.39 -18.29 -22.98
C GLU A 64 30.95 -19.44 -22.13
N PHE A 65 30.97 -20.63 -22.73
CA PHE A 65 31.59 -21.83 -22.17
C PHE A 65 33.11 -21.88 -22.43
N VAL A 66 33.64 -20.90 -23.16
CA VAL A 66 35.02 -20.83 -23.61
C VAL A 66 35.55 -19.45 -23.24
N ASP A 67 36.69 -19.38 -22.56
CA ASP A 67 37.32 -18.09 -22.24
C ASP A 67 37.95 -17.43 -23.48
N GLU A 68 38.37 -16.16 -23.34
CA GLU A 68 39.03 -15.38 -24.42
C GLU A 68 40.28 -16.09 -25.00
N GLU A 69 40.80 -17.09 -24.30
CA GLU A 69 42.01 -17.87 -24.63
C GLU A 69 41.68 -19.22 -25.29
N GLY A 70 40.39 -19.50 -25.55
CA GLY A 70 39.94 -20.71 -26.23
C GLY A 70 39.88 -21.95 -25.35
N LYS A 71 39.98 -21.82 -24.02
CA LYS A 71 39.84 -22.94 -23.08
C LYS A 71 38.41 -23.03 -22.59
N ILE A 72 37.93 -24.27 -22.44
CA ILE A 72 36.64 -24.54 -21.80
C ILE A 72 36.72 -24.06 -20.36
N ASN A 73 35.76 -23.24 -19.95
CA ASN A 73 35.69 -22.62 -18.63
C ASN A 73 35.86 -23.70 -17.54
N SER A 74 36.82 -23.49 -16.62
CA SER A 74 37.37 -24.56 -15.77
C SER A 74 36.40 -25.10 -14.70
N ASN A 75 35.22 -24.50 -14.56
CA ASN A 75 34.20 -24.86 -13.58
C ASN A 75 32.79 -24.93 -14.23
N PRO A 76 32.52 -25.93 -15.09
CA PRO A 76 31.21 -26.08 -15.75
C PRO A 76 30.06 -26.40 -14.77
N ASP A 77 30.38 -26.76 -13.52
CA ASP A 77 29.40 -27.20 -12.50
C ASP A 77 28.82 -26.04 -11.66
N VAL A 78 29.36 -24.83 -11.75
CA VAL A 78 28.85 -23.68 -10.98
C VAL A 78 28.12 -22.72 -11.94
N PRO A 79 26.79 -22.73 -11.95
CA PRO A 79 26.03 -21.84 -12.83
C PRO A 79 26.28 -20.37 -12.43
N PRO A 80 26.47 -19.47 -13.40
CA PRO A 80 26.69 -18.06 -13.12
C PRO A 80 25.45 -17.46 -12.45
N LYS A 81 25.63 -16.82 -11.30
CA LYS A 81 24.55 -16.17 -10.54
C LYS A 81 24.31 -14.77 -11.12
N VAL A 82 23.39 -14.67 -12.06
CA VAL A 82 23.14 -13.43 -12.80
C VAL A 82 21.65 -13.08 -12.78
N LEU A 83 21.34 -11.83 -12.43
CA LEU A 83 20.00 -11.28 -12.52
C LEU A 83 19.98 -10.19 -13.59
N ILE A 84 19.13 -10.32 -14.60
CA ILE A 84 18.90 -9.30 -15.63
C ILE A 84 17.53 -8.68 -15.40
N TYR A 85 17.48 -7.38 -15.09
CA TYR A 85 16.23 -6.64 -14.94
C TYR A 85 15.92 -5.83 -16.20
N VAL A 86 14.70 -5.99 -16.71
CA VAL A 86 14.20 -5.30 -17.90
C VAL A 86 12.84 -4.67 -17.58
N PRO A 87 12.74 -3.32 -17.55
CA PRO A 87 11.49 -2.61 -17.25
C PRO A 87 10.57 -2.54 -18.49
N MET A 88 10.36 -3.67 -19.16
CA MET A 88 9.55 -3.79 -20.37
C MET A 88 8.84 -5.14 -20.41
N SER A 89 7.84 -5.28 -21.27
CA SER A 89 7.24 -6.59 -21.50
C SER A 89 8.17 -7.49 -22.34
N PRO A 90 8.13 -8.82 -22.15
CA PRO A 90 8.90 -9.74 -22.99
C PRO A 90 8.55 -9.65 -24.49
N SER A 91 7.32 -9.23 -24.82
CA SER A 91 6.85 -9.10 -26.20
C SER A 91 7.45 -7.87 -26.90
N ASP A 92 7.77 -6.81 -26.15
CA ASP A 92 8.31 -5.56 -26.70
C ASP A 92 9.82 -5.62 -26.93
N THR A 93 10.51 -6.66 -26.43
CA THR A 93 11.97 -6.80 -26.57
C THR A 93 12.39 -7.35 -27.93
N ASN A 94 11.44 -7.71 -28.81
CA ASN A 94 11.73 -8.34 -30.11
C ASN A 94 12.68 -9.55 -30.00
N HIS A 95 12.57 -10.32 -28.91
CA HIS A 95 13.43 -11.48 -28.63
C HIS A 95 14.93 -11.15 -28.48
N ALA A 96 15.27 -9.91 -28.13
CA ALA A 96 16.66 -9.47 -27.99
C ALA A 96 17.48 -10.30 -26.98
N LEU A 97 16.83 -10.90 -25.98
CA LEU A 97 17.46 -11.69 -24.91
C LEU A 97 17.17 -13.19 -25.00
N VAL A 98 16.69 -13.70 -26.14
CA VAL A 98 16.26 -15.10 -26.28
C VAL A 98 17.32 -16.12 -25.86
N GLU A 99 18.59 -15.86 -26.10
CA GLU A 99 19.70 -16.73 -25.68
C GLU A 99 19.78 -16.86 -24.17
N VAL A 100 19.70 -15.73 -23.47
CA VAL A 100 19.73 -15.62 -22.00
C VAL A 100 18.49 -16.27 -21.40
N GLU A 101 17.32 -16.04 -22.00
CA GLU A 101 16.05 -16.65 -21.58
C GLU A 101 16.06 -18.17 -21.72
N LYS A 102 16.80 -18.71 -22.69
CA LYS A 102 16.97 -20.15 -22.90
C LYS A 102 18.04 -20.76 -22.02
N ALA A 103 19.11 -20.01 -21.73
CA ALA A 103 20.16 -20.42 -20.80
C ALA A 103 19.68 -20.43 -19.34
N GLY A 104 18.74 -19.55 -18.99
CA GLY A 104 18.25 -19.36 -17.63
C GLY A 104 16.74 -19.55 -17.47
N VAL A 105 16.15 -18.75 -16.58
CA VAL A 105 14.72 -18.73 -16.30
C VAL A 105 14.15 -17.32 -16.41
N VAL A 106 12.91 -17.21 -16.89
CA VAL A 106 12.19 -15.94 -17.02
C VAL A 106 11.18 -15.77 -15.89
N MET A 107 11.28 -14.63 -15.20
CA MET A 107 10.32 -14.14 -14.21
C MET A 107 9.57 -12.94 -14.79
N ALA A 108 8.24 -12.96 -14.71
CA ALA A 108 7.40 -11.89 -15.24
C ALA A 108 6.03 -11.85 -14.53
N PRO A 109 5.31 -10.72 -14.58
CA PRO A 109 3.95 -10.64 -14.09
C PRO A 109 3.04 -11.66 -14.78
N GLY A 110 2.49 -12.61 -14.02
CA GLY A 110 1.60 -13.65 -14.55
C GLY A 110 2.32 -14.89 -15.10
N ALA A 111 3.64 -15.00 -14.94
CA ALA A 111 4.37 -16.19 -15.35
C ALA A 111 3.90 -17.44 -14.58
N SER A 112 3.98 -18.59 -15.26
CA SER A 112 3.75 -19.91 -14.68
C SER A 112 5.05 -20.73 -14.74
N PRO A 113 5.45 -21.43 -13.67
CA PRO A 113 4.82 -21.61 -12.36
C PRO A 113 4.79 -20.34 -11.48
N TRP A 114 3.97 -20.38 -10.44
CA TRP A 114 3.71 -19.23 -9.56
C TRP A 114 4.99 -18.65 -8.89
N GLN A 115 6.04 -19.46 -8.72
CA GLN A 115 7.34 -19.01 -8.17
C GLN A 115 8.04 -17.97 -9.03
N ARG A 116 7.69 -17.90 -10.32
CA ARG A 116 8.22 -16.92 -11.28
C ARG A 116 7.31 -15.70 -11.45
N ASN A 117 6.16 -15.70 -10.79
CA ASN A 117 5.16 -14.66 -10.94
C ASN A 117 5.53 -13.47 -10.06
N THR A 118 5.90 -12.38 -10.71
CA THR A 118 6.29 -11.13 -10.05
C THR A 118 5.17 -10.10 -10.02
N ARG A 119 3.89 -10.51 -10.18
CA ARG A 119 2.76 -9.59 -9.97
C ARG A 119 2.70 -9.15 -8.52
N LEU A 120 2.69 -7.85 -8.29
CA LEU A 120 2.59 -7.27 -6.95
C LEU A 120 1.39 -7.83 -6.19
N ARG A 121 0.24 -7.95 -6.85
CA ARG A 121 -0.99 -8.55 -6.30
C ARG A 121 -0.74 -9.94 -5.69
N VAL A 122 -0.06 -10.82 -6.42
CA VAL A 122 0.15 -12.22 -6.04
C VAL A 122 1.15 -12.32 -4.89
N ILE A 123 2.18 -11.47 -4.90
CA ILE A 123 3.17 -11.41 -3.82
C ILE A 123 2.52 -10.84 -2.54
N ALA A 124 1.75 -9.75 -2.66
CA ALA A 124 1.00 -9.16 -1.57
C ALA A 124 0.03 -10.18 -0.95
N GLU A 125 -0.81 -10.82 -1.76
CA GLU A 125 -1.75 -11.85 -1.31
C GLU A 125 -1.05 -12.93 -0.48
N ARG A 126 0.13 -13.38 -0.93
CA ARG A 126 0.89 -14.43 -0.24
C ARG A 126 1.44 -14.00 1.11
N VAL A 127 1.91 -12.77 1.21
CA VAL A 127 2.45 -12.21 2.46
C VAL A 127 1.30 -11.95 3.43
N PHE A 128 0.24 -11.29 2.99
CA PHE A 128 -0.91 -10.97 3.83
C PHE A 128 -1.73 -12.20 4.22
N LYS A 129 -1.79 -13.26 3.40
CA LYS A 129 -2.44 -14.53 3.78
C LYS A 129 -1.80 -15.20 5.01
N LYS A 130 -0.53 -14.89 5.33
CA LYS A 130 0.15 -15.38 6.53
C LYS A 130 -0.08 -14.50 7.76
N ILE A 131 -0.52 -13.24 7.56
CA ILE A 131 -0.51 -12.18 8.58
C ILE A 131 -1.93 -11.74 8.94
N ALA A 132 -2.83 -11.63 7.95
CA ALA A 132 -4.14 -11.01 8.06
C ALA A 132 -5.30 -12.00 7.78
N PRO A 133 -6.52 -11.71 8.28
CA PRO A 133 -7.73 -12.45 7.95
C PRO A 133 -8.06 -12.40 6.45
N PRO A 134 -8.77 -13.41 5.90
CA PRO A 134 -8.98 -13.54 4.46
C PRO A 134 -9.77 -12.40 3.82
N GLU A 135 -10.60 -11.66 4.57
CA GLU A 135 -11.34 -10.51 3.99
C GLU A 135 -10.46 -9.27 3.82
N GLN A 136 -9.58 -8.97 4.77
CA GLN A 136 -8.60 -7.89 4.61
C GLN A 136 -7.62 -8.18 3.46
N VAL A 137 -7.25 -9.46 3.26
CA VAL A 137 -6.40 -9.85 2.11
C VAL A 137 -7.08 -9.52 0.79
N LYS A 138 -8.40 -9.75 0.65
CA LYS A 138 -9.13 -9.42 -0.58
C LYS A 138 -9.21 -7.91 -0.82
N GLU A 139 -9.45 -7.13 0.23
CA GLU A 139 -9.45 -5.65 0.14
C GLU A 139 -8.07 -5.14 -0.32
N ILE A 140 -6.99 -5.56 0.33
CA ILE A 140 -5.61 -5.19 -0.04
C ILE A 140 -5.29 -5.62 -1.49
N VAL A 141 -5.67 -6.84 -1.88
CA VAL A 141 -5.47 -7.34 -3.24
C VAL A 141 -6.21 -6.50 -4.28
N SER A 142 -7.45 -6.10 -3.97
CA SER A 142 -8.25 -5.22 -4.83
C SER A 142 -7.61 -3.83 -4.96
N ASP A 143 -7.11 -3.26 -3.86
CA ASP A 143 -6.48 -1.95 -3.86
C ASP A 143 -5.13 -1.94 -4.60
N VAL A 144 -4.39 -3.05 -4.55
CA VAL A 144 -3.19 -3.24 -5.39
C VAL A 144 -3.55 -3.31 -6.88
N GLU A 145 -4.62 -4.02 -7.26
CA GLU A 145 -5.07 -4.04 -8.67
C GLU A 145 -5.59 -2.71 -9.16
N ALA A 146 -6.19 -1.93 -8.28
CA ALA A 146 -6.61 -0.57 -8.57
C ALA A 146 -5.42 0.42 -8.66
N GLY A 147 -4.19 -0.02 -8.35
CA GLY A 147 -3.00 0.83 -8.35
C GLY A 147 -2.91 1.80 -7.17
N LYS A 148 -3.72 1.58 -6.11
CA LYS A 148 -3.79 2.46 -4.92
C LYS A 148 -2.68 2.22 -3.91
N LEU A 149 -2.10 1.01 -3.92
CA LEU A 149 -1.04 0.59 -3.01
C LEU A 149 0.23 0.25 -3.78
N ALA A 150 1.30 1.02 -3.52
CA ALA A 150 2.62 0.74 -4.05
C ALA A 150 3.36 -0.30 -3.19
N LEU A 151 4.51 -0.77 -3.68
CA LEU A 151 5.35 -1.72 -2.95
C LEU A 151 5.73 -1.19 -1.56
N GLU A 152 6.04 0.10 -1.45
CA GLU A 152 6.42 0.75 -0.21
C GLU A 152 5.26 0.77 0.80
N ASP A 153 4.03 1.04 0.34
CA ASP A 153 2.83 1.02 1.19
C ASP A 153 2.59 -0.40 1.72
N LEU A 154 2.70 -1.42 0.87
CA LEU A 154 2.53 -2.82 1.25
C LEU A 154 3.58 -3.29 2.26
N ASP A 155 4.82 -2.83 2.10
CA ASP A 155 5.91 -3.12 3.03
C ASP A 155 5.69 -2.48 4.40
N GLN A 156 5.10 -1.28 4.44
CA GLN A 156 4.69 -0.62 5.69
C GLN A 156 3.51 -1.34 6.35
N LEU A 157 2.50 -1.72 5.56
CA LEU A 157 1.34 -2.48 6.02
C LEU A 157 1.75 -3.85 6.60
N ALA A 158 2.71 -4.52 5.97
CA ALA A 158 3.15 -5.84 6.43
C ALA A 158 4.05 -5.80 7.68
N HIS A 159 4.73 -4.67 7.94
CA HIS A 159 5.60 -4.51 9.11
C HIS A 159 4.87 -4.26 10.41
N ALA A 160 3.64 -3.78 10.35
CA ALA A 160 2.88 -3.57 11.55
C ALA A 160 2.13 -4.84 11.93
N ASP A 161 2.50 -5.40 13.07
CA ASP A 161 1.80 -6.51 13.72
C ASP A 161 0.43 -6.08 14.32
N GLU A 162 -0.04 -4.86 14.01
CA GLU A 162 -1.36 -4.33 14.34
C GLU A 162 -2.03 -3.84 13.05
N GLU A 163 -3.34 -4.07 12.91
CA GLU A 163 -4.18 -3.65 11.77
C GLU A 163 -3.93 -2.18 11.40
N ILE A 164 -3.02 -1.92 10.45
CA ILE A 164 -2.83 -0.59 9.90
C ILE A 164 -3.90 -0.40 8.82
N SER A 165 -4.89 0.42 9.17
CA SER A 165 -5.81 1.04 8.22
C SER A 165 -5.06 1.99 7.28
N THR A 166 -5.50 2.10 6.03
CA THR A 166 -5.01 3.07 5.03
C THR A 166 -5.02 4.51 5.56
N LEU A 167 -5.87 4.78 6.56
CA LEU A 167 -5.91 6.01 7.36
C LEU A 167 -4.60 6.35 8.10
N LYS A 168 -3.90 5.36 8.65
CA LYS A 168 -2.61 5.61 9.32
C LYS A 168 -1.55 6.06 8.32
N LEU A 169 -1.58 5.53 7.09
CA LEU A 169 -0.67 5.93 6.01
C LEU A 169 -0.88 7.38 5.58
N ILE A 170 -2.11 7.87 5.64
CA ILE A 170 -2.47 9.23 5.21
C ILE A 170 -2.17 10.26 6.30
N PHE A 171 -2.55 9.95 7.55
CA PHE A 171 -2.54 10.91 8.66
C PHE A 171 -1.39 10.71 9.66
N ASP A 172 -0.55 9.69 9.46
CA ASP A 172 0.59 9.33 10.30
C ASP A 172 0.20 9.13 11.78
N THR A 173 -1.00 8.60 12.02
CA THR A 173 -1.57 8.45 13.37
C THR A 173 -2.56 7.29 13.42
N THR A 174 -2.53 6.49 14.49
CA THR A 174 -3.48 5.41 14.76
C THR A 174 -4.63 5.81 15.66
N VAL A 175 -4.55 6.96 16.32
CA VAL A 175 -5.55 7.42 17.29
C VAL A 175 -6.79 7.91 16.54
N PRO A 176 -7.96 7.25 16.67
CA PRO A 176 -9.16 7.61 15.91
C PRO A 176 -9.64 9.05 16.15
N LYS A 177 -9.43 9.55 17.37
CA LYS A 177 -9.76 10.94 17.74
C LYS A 177 -8.91 11.96 16.99
N GLU A 178 -7.60 11.70 16.88
CA GLU A 178 -6.72 12.59 16.14
C GLU A 178 -6.94 12.50 14.63
N LEU A 179 -7.27 11.31 14.11
CA LEU A 179 -7.70 11.12 12.74
C LEU A 179 -8.93 11.98 12.41
N ALA A 180 -9.96 11.92 13.26
CA ALA A 180 -11.17 12.73 13.08
C ALA A 180 -10.89 14.24 13.13
N LEU A 181 -10.04 14.70 14.07
CA LEU A 181 -9.67 16.12 14.17
C LEU A 181 -8.85 16.59 12.98
N LYS A 182 -7.87 15.80 12.52
CA LYS A 182 -7.06 16.10 11.33
C LYS A 182 -7.94 16.17 10.10
N PHE A 183 -8.87 15.23 9.91
CA PHE A 183 -9.85 15.27 8.81
C PHE A 183 -10.76 16.51 8.84
N LEU A 184 -11.23 16.91 10.03
CA LEU A 184 -12.10 18.07 10.21
C LEU A 184 -11.37 19.41 9.98
N CYS A 185 -10.07 19.47 10.30
CA CYS A 185 -9.36 20.74 10.36
C CYS A 185 -8.33 20.95 9.23
N GLN A 186 -7.84 19.89 8.60
CA GLN A 186 -6.77 19.96 7.61
C GLN A 186 -7.26 19.45 6.25
N GLU A 187 -7.56 20.40 5.37
CA GLU A 187 -7.93 20.18 3.96
C GLU A 187 -6.75 19.67 3.11
N GLU A 188 -5.52 19.79 3.64
CA GLU A 188 -4.29 19.36 2.95
C GLU A 188 -4.22 17.85 2.71
N PHE A 189 -5.00 17.06 3.47
CA PHE A 189 -5.10 15.61 3.29
C PHE A 189 -6.17 15.20 2.29
N ASP A 190 -7.07 16.11 1.88
CA ASP A 190 -8.14 15.85 0.92
C ASP A 190 -7.61 15.27 -0.41
N PRO A 191 -6.56 15.81 -1.05
CA PRO A 191 -6.02 15.20 -2.27
C PRO A 191 -5.47 13.80 -2.01
N LYS A 192 -4.85 13.53 -0.86
CA LYS A 192 -4.32 12.20 -0.50
C LYS A 192 -5.42 11.19 -0.18
N ILE A 193 -6.52 11.65 0.43
CA ILE A 193 -7.70 10.84 0.72
C ILE A 193 -8.44 10.49 -0.57
N ALA A 194 -8.53 11.44 -1.52
CA ALA A 194 -9.11 11.19 -2.83
C ALA A 194 -8.24 10.28 -3.69
N GLU A 195 -6.92 10.50 -3.69
CA GLU A 195 -5.96 9.66 -4.41
C GLU A 195 -5.95 8.21 -3.91
N LYS A 196 -6.06 8.02 -2.58
CA LYS A 196 -6.10 6.70 -1.94
C LYS A 196 -7.51 6.16 -1.69
N ASP A 197 -8.57 6.86 -2.12
CA ASP A 197 -9.98 6.50 -1.93
C ASP A 197 -10.33 6.04 -0.50
N ALA A 198 -9.80 6.75 0.50
CA ALA A 198 -9.91 6.37 1.91
C ALA A 198 -11.23 6.82 2.58
N LEU A 199 -12.15 7.40 1.82
CA LEU A 199 -13.46 7.86 2.29
C LEU A 199 -14.34 6.75 2.88
N PRO A 200 -14.45 5.54 2.28
CA PRO A 200 -15.22 4.44 2.84
C PRO A 200 -14.64 3.94 4.16
N GLU A 201 -13.31 3.92 4.28
CA GLU A 201 -12.61 3.51 5.49
C GLU A 201 -12.77 4.54 6.62
N LEU A 202 -12.71 5.84 6.30
CA LEU A 202 -13.08 6.92 7.24
C LEU A 202 -14.52 6.76 7.73
N GLY A 203 -15.45 6.47 6.82
CA GLY A 203 -16.86 6.23 7.18
C GLY A 203 -17.02 5.05 8.13
N ARG A 204 -16.32 3.93 7.89
CA ARG A 204 -16.30 2.77 8.79
C ARG A 204 -15.72 3.13 10.16
N LEU A 205 -14.63 3.88 10.21
CA LEU A 205 -14.02 4.35 11.47
C LEU A 205 -14.98 5.27 12.24
N PHE A 206 -15.66 6.19 11.56
CA PHE A 206 -16.62 7.09 12.19
C PHE A 206 -17.83 6.34 12.74
N GLN A 207 -18.29 5.30 12.04
CA GLN A 207 -19.36 4.45 12.51
C GLN A 207 -18.94 3.58 13.70
N SER A 208 -17.74 3.01 13.69
CA SER A 208 -17.26 2.15 14.78
C SER A 208 -16.96 2.94 16.06
N GLU A 209 -16.26 4.07 15.95
CA GLU A 209 -15.76 4.83 17.10
C GLU A 209 -16.74 5.88 17.62
N PHE A 210 -17.49 6.53 16.72
CA PHE A 210 -18.41 7.62 17.08
C PHE A 210 -19.88 7.27 16.82
N GLY A 211 -20.19 6.17 16.14
CA GLY A 211 -21.57 5.78 15.83
C GLY A 211 -22.24 6.65 14.77
N ILE A 212 -21.47 7.48 14.04
CA ILE A 212 -22.00 8.41 13.04
C ILE A 212 -21.86 7.78 11.65
N SER A 213 -22.96 7.76 10.89
CA SER A 213 -22.96 7.36 9.50
C SER A 213 -22.91 8.60 8.62
N VAL A 214 -21.91 8.70 7.76
CA VAL A 214 -21.75 9.79 6.78
C VAL A 214 -21.87 9.27 5.37
N SER A 215 -22.40 10.11 4.48
CA SER A 215 -22.62 9.76 3.08
C SER A 215 -21.31 9.89 2.30
N THR A 216 -20.67 8.75 1.98
CA THR A 216 -19.36 8.73 1.27
C THR A 216 -19.46 9.05 -0.23
N GLY A 217 -20.65 9.31 -0.77
CA GLY A 217 -20.91 9.60 -2.19
C GLY A 217 -20.87 11.07 -2.61
N GLY A 218 -20.26 11.96 -1.80
CA GLY A 218 -20.24 13.41 -2.01
C GLY A 218 -18.84 14.01 -2.15
N SER A 219 -18.79 15.34 -2.35
CA SER A 219 -17.53 16.10 -2.22
C SER A 219 -17.00 16.00 -0.78
N MET A 220 -15.67 15.93 -0.60
CA MET A 220 -15.03 15.83 0.72
C MET A 220 -15.47 16.94 1.68
N GLU A 221 -15.70 18.15 1.18
CA GLU A 221 -16.26 19.26 1.96
C GLU A 221 -17.66 18.94 2.51
N LYS A 222 -18.50 18.29 1.71
CA LYS A 222 -19.85 17.88 2.14
C LYS A 222 -19.79 16.76 3.17
N VAL A 223 -18.90 15.79 2.98
CA VAL A 223 -18.68 14.70 3.96
C VAL A 223 -18.19 15.28 5.28
N ARG A 224 -17.25 16.24 5.23
CA ARG A 224 -16.74 16.94 6.42
C ARG A 224 -17.85 17.72 7.13
N ALA A 225 -18.67 18.47 6.38
CA ALA A 225 -19.78 19.24 6.93
C ALA A 225 -20.86 18.33 7.55
N GLU A 226 -21.23 17.24 6.88
CA GLU A 226 -22.19 16.25 7.38
C GLU A 226 -21.67 15.57 8.65
N PHE A 227 -20.38 15.22 8.69
CA PHE A 227 -19.74 14.68 9.88
C PHE A 227 -19.74 15.68 11.04
N ALA A 228 -19.28 16.92 10.80
CA ALA A 228 -19.20 17.98 11.80
C ALA A 228 -20.58 18.31 12.37
N GLN A 229 -21.59 18.47 11.50
CA GLN A 229 -22.96 18.75 11.91
C GLN A 229 -23.54 17.59 12.73
N SER A 230 -23.36 16.35 12.27
CA SER A 230 -23.83 15.16 13.00
C SER A 230 -23.16 15.03 14.36
N LEU A 231 -21.86 15.35 14.45
CA LEU A 231 -21.09 15.34 15.68
C LEU A 231 -21.62 16.38 16.69
N LEU A 232 -21.81 17.62 16.26
CA LEU A 232 -22.30 18.73 17.10
C LEU A 232 -23.75 18.52 17.56
N LEU A 233 -24.61 18.03 16.65
CA LEU A 233 -26.00 17.70 16.98
C LEU A 233 -26.08 16.54 17.98
N ALA A 234 -25.22 15.52 17.82
CA ALA A 234 -25.13 14.42 18.78
C ALA A 234 -24.59 14.89 20.15
N GLU A 235 -23.59 15.79 20.18
CA GLU A 235 -23.11 16.40 21.43
C GLU A 235 -24.24 17.15 22.15
N LEU A 236 -24.99 17.98 21.42
CA LEU A 236 -26.10 18.76 21.97
C LEU A 236 -27.20 17.84 22.50
N ALA A 237 -27.60 16.83 21.73
CA ALA A 237 -28.63 15.88 22.15
C ALA A 237 -28.25 15.15 23.43
N ILE A 238 -26.99 14.69 23.55
CA ILE A 238 -26.50 14.01 24.75
C ILE A 238 -26.50 14.96 25.96
N LYS A 239 -26.01 16.19 25.82
CA LYS A 239 -25.97 17.17 26.93
C LYS A 239 -27.37 17.62 27.37
N VAL A 240 -28.33 17.70 26.45
CA VAL A 240 -29.72 18.04 26.76
C VAL A 240 -30.46 16.86 27.42
N GLU A 241 -30.21 15.62 26.98
CA GLU A 241 -30.71 14.41 27.65
C GLU A 241 -30.19 14.33 29.10
N GLU A 242 -28.91 14.60 29.33
CA GLU A 242 -28.30 14.63 30.67
C GLU A 242 -28.86 15.76 31.55
N GLY A 243 -29.29 16.87 30.93
CA GLY A 243 -29.91 18.02 31.60
C GLY A 243 -31.38 17.82 32.02
N GLY A 244 -32.01 16.70 31.66
CA GLY A 244 -33.38 16.34 32.07
C GLY A 244 -34.51 16.95 31.23
N ASP A 245 -34.20 17.78 30.22
CA ASP A 245 -35.18 18.37 29.30
C ASP A 245 -35.17 17.59 27.97
N ALA A 246 -35.75 16.38 27.99
CA ALA A 246 -35.96 15.58 26.79
C ALA A 246 -37.03 16.24 25.89
N THR A 247 -36.63 17.25 25.13
CA THR A 247 -37.51 17.88 24.15
C THR A 247 -37.81 16.89 23.02
N GLY A 248 -39.09 16.59 22.78
CA GLY A 248 -39.51 15.61 21.77
C GLY A 248 -39.01 15.90 20.35
N GLN A 249 -38.50 17.10 20.08
CA GLN A 249 -37.86 17.50 18.81
C GLN A 249 -36.45 16.91 18.61
N LEU A 250 -35.73 16.56 19.69
CA LEU A 250 -34.39 15.95 19.61
C LEU A 250 -34.43 14.44 19.39
N SER A 251 -35.60 13.81 19.56
CA SER A 251 -35.80 12.36 19.36
C SER A 251 -35.57 11.90 17.91
N SER A 252 -35.55 12.83 16.96
CA SER A 252 -35.32 12.56 15.52
C SER A 252 -33.83 12.59 15.13
N ILE A 253 -32.93 12.95 16.05
CA ILE A 253 -31.49 13.03 15.77
C ILE A 253 -30.86 11.64 15.96
N PRO A 254 -30.05 11.14 15.01
CA PRO A 254 -29.36 9.86 15.16
C PRO A 254 -28.26 9.99 16.22
N VAL A 255 -28.57 9.62 17.46
CA VAL A 255 -27.60 9.58 18.56
C VAL A 255 -27.05 8.15 18.70
N PRO A 256 -25.73 7.97 18.89
CA PRO A 256 -25.13 6.66 19.16
C PRO A 256 -25.74 6.04 20.41
N GLN A 257 -26.18 4.77 20.35
CA GLN A 257 -26.73 4.06 21.51
C GLN A 257 -25.65 3.51 22.46
N ASN A 258 -24.42 3.35 21.98
CA ASN A 258 -23.33 2.82 22.80
C ASN A 258 -22.72 3.88 23.71
N GLN A 259 -22.62 3.58 25.01
CA GLN A 259 -22.00 4.47 26.01
C GLN A 259 -20.54 4.83 25.68
N GLN A 260 -19.77 3.89 25.13
CA GLN A 260 -18.37 4.14 24.75
C GLN A 260 -18.25 5.14 23.59
N GLN A 261 -19.15 5.03 22.58
CA GLN A 261 -19.20 5.95 21.44
C GLN A 261 -19.63 7.36 21.89
N ARG A 262 -20.62 7.45 22.79
CA ARG A 262 -21.03 8.74 23.40
C ARG A 262 -19.86 9.42 24.11
N LYS A 263 -19.11 8.68 24.93
CA LYS A 263 -17.94 9.22 25.64
C LYS A 263 -16.84 9.67 24.68
N ASN A 264 -16.53 8.87 23.66
CA ASN A 264 -15.53 9.22 22.65
C ASN A 264 -15.91 10.47 21.85
N LEU A 265 -17.20 10.64 21.54
CA LEU A 265 -17.74 11.80 20.86
C LEU A 265 -17.63 13.07 21.73
N LEU A 266 -18.05 13.00 23.00
CA LEU A 266 -17.94 14.11 23.94
C LEU A 266 -16.47 14.53 24.14
N ASP A 267 -15.57 13.57 24.35
CA ASP A 267 -14.13 13.82 24.46
C ASP A 267 -13.56 14.48 23.20
N LEU A 268 -14.03 14.07 22.01
CA LEU A 268 -13.60 14.65 20.73
C LEU A 268 -14.03 16.12 20.65
N CYS A 269 -15.30 16.42 20.93
CA CYS A 269 -15.84 17.78 20.93
C CYS A 269 -15.14 18.68 21.95
N ASP A 270 -14.88 18.18 23.16
CA ASP A 270 -14.16 18.93 24.19
C ASP A 270 -12.71 19.16 23.79
N THR A 271 -12.04 18.18 23.16
CA THR A 271 -10.69 18.36 22.61
C THR A 271 -10.67 19.37 21.47
N TRP A 272 -11.69 19.34 20.60
CA TRP A 272 -11.83 20.28 19.49
C TRP A 272 -12.06 21.72 19.98
N ARG A 273 -12.90 21.90 21.01
CA ARG A 273 -13.19 23.20 21.62
C ARG A 273 -11.99 23.79 22.37
N ASN A 274 -11.19 22.95 23.03
CA ASN A 274 -10.10 23.38 23.90
C ASN A 274 -8.74 23.52 23.19
N ARG A 275 -8.52 22.89 22.02
CA ARG A 275 -7.30 23.11 21.23
C ARG A 275 -7.34 24.48 20.56
N LEU A 276 -6.42 25.36 20.95
CA LEU A 276 -6.29 26.73 20.43
C LEU A 276 -6.17 26.78 18.90
N ASP A 277 -5.46 25.82 18.31
CA ASP A 277 -5.20 25.77 16.86
C ASP A 277 -6.44 25.38 16.03
N LEU A 278 -7.43 24.73 16.65
CA LEU A 278 -8.62 24.17 15.96
C LEU A 278 -9.92 24.89 16.32
N ARG A 279 -9.84 25.83 17.27
CA ARG A 279 -10.99 26.56 17.83
C ARG A 279 -11.69 27.46 16.81
N GLU A 280 -10.94 28.07 15.89
CA GLU A 280 -11.53 28.90 14.83
C GLU A 280 -12.37 28.06 13.86
N LYS A 281 -11.88 26.87 13.49
CA LYS A 281 -12.65 25.92 12.64
C LYS A 281 -13.84 25.32 13.39
N TYR A 282 -13.73 25.08 14.70
CA TYR A 282 -14.91 24.71 15.51
C TYR A 282 -15.99 25.80 15.45
N ALA A 283 -15.62 27.07 15.62
CA ALA A 283 -16.56 28.18 15.55
C ALA A 283 -17.21 28.27 14.15
N SER A 284 -16.45 28.09 13.07
CA SER A 284 -17.03 28.14 11.72
C SER A 284 -18.10 27.07 11.49
N PHE A 285 -17.94 25.87 12.07
CA PHE A 285 -18.95 24.80 11.95
C PHE A 285 -20.10 24.94 12.95
N ALA A 286 -19.87 25.54 14.12
CA ALA A 286 -20.92 25.72 15.13
C ALA A 286 -21.89 26.88 14.82
N TYR A 287 -21.46 27.86 14.01
CA TYR A 287 -22.27 29.02 13.59
C TYR A 287 -22.80 28.93 12.15
N ALA A 288 -22.51 27.84 11.44
CA ALA A 288 -23.00 27.56 10.08
C ALA A 288 -24.37 26.86 10.11
#